data_AF-A0A4D6XRZ2-F1
#
_entry.id   AF-A0A4D6XRZ2-F1
#
_cell.length_a   1.000
_cell.length_b   1.000
_cell.length_c   1.000
_cell.angle_alpha   90.00
_cell.angle_beta   90.00
_cell.angle_gamma   90.00
#
_symmetry.space_group_name_H-M   'P 1'
#
loop_
_entity.id
_entity.type
_entity.pdbx_description
1 polymer ?
#
loop_
_entity_poly.entity_id
_entity_poly.type
_entity_poly.pdbx_seq_one_letter_code
_entity_poly.pdbx_strand_id
1 'polypeptide(L)'
;MINKIPVITIDGPSGVGKSTLSKIIAKKLNWSLLESGKIYRLIAFLALNNNIAIVENNIVNLLKNLDCWLIKKKLLIIFIIYKT
;
A
#
# COMPACT_ATOMS: atom_id res chain seq x y z
N MET A 1 0.34 -15.43 24.73
CA MET A 1 0.04 -15.93 23.36
C MET A 1 -0.12 -14.72 22.46
N ILE A 2 0.58 -14.64 21.34
CA ILE A 2 0.37 -13.59 20.34
C ILE A 2 -0.94 -13.93 19.62
N ASN A 3 -1.98 -13.11 19.80
CA ASN A 3 -3.20 -13.25 19.01
C ASN A 3 -2.86 -12.98 17.54
N LYS A 4 -3.06 -13.97 16.69
CA LYS A 4 -2.82 -13.85 15.25
C LYS A 4 -3.89 -12.93 14.66
N ILE A 5 -3.49 -11.75 14.19
CA ILE A 5 -4.40 -10.81 13.56
C ILE A 5 -4.86 -11.42 12.22
N PRO A 6 -6.17 -11.61 11.98
CA PRO A 6 -6.66 -12.24 10.76
C PRO A 6 -6.42 -11.33 9.54
N VAL A 7 -6.09 -11.95 8.40
CA VAL A 7 -5.78 -11.25 7.14
C VAL A 7 -6.59 -11.87 6.00
N ILE A 8 -7.18 -11.02 5.16
CA ILE A 8 -7.91 -11.43 3.95
C ILE A 8 -7.18 -10.84 2.74
N THR A 9 -6.81 -11.68 1.77
CA THR A 9 -6.25 -11.26 0.48
C THR A 9 -7.31 -11.36 -0.62
N ILE A 10 -7.26 -10.45 -1.60
CA ILE A 10 -8.21 -10.39 -2.72
C ILE A 10 -7.41 -10.19 -4.01
N ASP A 11 -7.18 -11.29 -4.72
CA ASP A 11 -6.36 -11.37 -5.93
C ASP A 11 -7.20 -11.62 -7.20
N GLY A 12 -6.61 -11.32 -8.36
CA GLY A 12 -7.26 -11.48 -9.66
C GLY A 12 -6.82 -10.43 -10.69
N PRO A 13 -7.26 -10.51 -11.95
CA PRO A 13 -6.79 -9.65 -13.03
C PRO A 13 -7.24 -8.18 -12.88
N SER A 14 -6.62 -7.27 -13.61
CA SER A 14 -7.01 -5.84 -13.59
C SER A 14 -8.46 -5.65 -14.06
N GLY A 15 -9.15 -4.63 -13.55
CA GLY A 15 -10.51 -4.28 -13.99
C GLY A 15 -11.66 -5.09 -13.38
N VAL A 16 -11.42 -6.23 -12.73
CA VAL A 16 -12.52 -7.09 -12.19
C VAL A 16 -13.17 -6.60 -10.89
N GLY A 17 -12.86 -5.38 -10.42
CA GLY A 17 -13.52 -4.79 -9.25
C GLY A 17 -12.94 -5.15 -7.87
N LYS A 18 -11.74 -5.75 -7.79
CA LYS A 18 -11.08 -6.13 -6.51
C LYS A 18 -10.97 -5.00 -5.49
N SER A 19 -10.56 -3.81 -5.94
CA SER A 19 -10.49 -2.62 -5.07
C SER A 19 -11.85 -2.19 -4.54
N THR A 20 -12.92 -2.39 -5.31
CA THR A 20 -14.29 -2.10 -4.86
C THR A 20 -14.73 -3.12 -3.82
N LEU A 21 -14.53 -4.40 -4.09
CA LEU A 21 -14.88 -5.49 -3.17
C LEU A 21 -14.13 -5.38 -1.83
N SER A 22 -12.81 -5.17 -1.88
CA SER A 22 -11.97 -5.02 -0.68
C SER A 22 -12.39 -3.84 0.20
N LYS A 23 -12.77 -2.70 -0.39
CA LYS A 23 -13.33 -1.56 0.35
C LYS A 23 -14.65 -1.89 1.04
N ILE A 24 -15.53 -2.62 0.36
CA ILE A 24 -16.82 -3.03 0.92
C ILE A 24 -16.60 -4.00 2.10
N ILE A 25 -15.71 -4.99 1.95
CA ILE A 25 -15.39 -5.95 3.01
C ILE A 25 -14.76 -5.24 4.22
N ALA A 26 -13.74 -4.40 3.99
CA ALA A 26 -13.09 -3.64 5.06
C ALA A 26 -14.09 -2.76 5.83
N LYS A 27 -14.99 -2.07 5.12
CA LYS A 27 -16.05 -1.26 5.74
C LYS A 27 -17.03 -2.11 6.57
N LYS A 28 -17.45 -3.28 6.05
CA LYS A 28 -18.37 -4.18 6.75
C LYS A 28 -17.75 -4.78 8.01
N LEU A 29 -16.46 -5.11 7.97
CA LEU A 29 -15.74 -5.71 9.10
C LEU A 29 -15.16 -4.68 10.07
N ASN A 30 -15.22 -3.38 9.74
CA ASN A 30 -14.48 -2.32 10.41
C ASN A 30 -12.97 -2.61 10.48
N TRP A 31 -12.42 -3.14 9.39
CA TRP A 31 -11.00 -3.50 9.27
C TRP A 31 -10.21 -2.44 8.51
N SER A 32 -8.90 -2.42 8.74
CA SER A 32 -7.97 -1.66 7.91
C SER A 32 -7.88 -2.27 6.51
N LEU A 33 -7.69 -1.41 5.50
CA LEU A 33 -7.52 -1.82 4.10
C LEU A 33 -6.13 -1.43 3.61
N LEU A 34 -5.41 -2.39 3.03
CA LEU A 34 -4.14 -2.18 2.34
C LEU A 34 -4.33 -2.41 0.83
N GLU A 35 -4.13 -1.37 0.02
CA GLU A 35 -4.23 -1.46 -1.45
C GLU A 35 -2.82 -1.48 -2.08
N SER A 36 -2.28 -2.67 -2.33
CA SER A 36 -0.94 -2.87 -2.92
C SER A 36 -0.74 -2.11 -4.24
N GLY A 37 -1.75 -2.06 -5.11
CA GLY A 37 -1.67 -1.34 -6.38
C GLY A 37 -1.44 0.18 -6.22
N LYS A 38 -1.90 0.79 -5.12
CA LYS A 38 -1.60 2.21 -4.85
C LYS A 38 -0.16 2.41 -4.41
N ILE A 39 0.41 1.45 -3.67
CA ILE A 39 1.80 1.47 -3.23
C ILE A 39 2.74 1.44 -4.43
N TYR A 40 2.54 0.49 -5.35
CA TYR A 40 3.35 0.41 -6.58
C TYR A 40 3.25 1.69 -7.43
N ARG A 41 2.05 2.27 -7.56
CA ARG A 41 1.86 3.53 -8.29
C ARG A 41 2.54 4.71 -7.62
N LEU A 42 2.50 4.79 -6.29
CA LEU A 42 3.19 5.84 -5.53
C LEU A 42 4.70 5.75 -5.75
N ILE A 43 5.28 4.55 -5.64
CA ILE A 43 6.71 4.33 -5.85
C ILE A 43 7.11 4.70 -7.28
N ALA A 44 6.35 4.25 -8.28
CA ALA A 44 6.60 4.60 -9.68
C ALA A 44 6.50 6.12 -9.91
N PHE A 45 5.48 6.77 -9.34
CA PHE A 45 5.33 8.23 -9.43
C PHE A 45 6.53 8.96 -8.82
N LEU A 46 6.99 8.54 -7.64
CA LEU A 46 8.14 9.16 -6.98
C LEU A 46 9.43 8.94 -7.77
N ALA A 47 9.65 7.75 -8.33
CA ALA A 47 10.82 7.49 -9.16
C ALA A 47 10.83 8.37 -10.41
N LEU A 48 9.70 8.46 -11.12
CA LEU A 48 9.55 9.30 -12.30
C LEU A 48 9.74 10.79 -11.98
N ASN A 49 9.14 11.28 -10.90
CA ASN A 49 9.21 12.70 -10.52
C ASN A 49 10.61 13.13 -10.06
N ASN A 50 11.43 12.20 -9.57
CA ASN A 50 12.82 12.45 -9.19
C ASN A 50 13.83 12.06 -10.27
N ASN A 51 13.39 11.70 -11.48
CA ASN A 51 14.23 11.19 -12.57
C ASN A 51 15.14 10.03 -12.14
N ILE A 52 14.65 9.18 -11.23
CA ILE A 52 15.37 8.02 -10.72
C ILE A 52 15.11 6.84 -11.65
N ALA A 53 16.16 6.23 -12.18
CA ALA A 53 16.05 5.00 -12.96
C ALA A 53 15.45 3.87 -12.09
N ILE A 54 14.46 3.16 -12.64
CA ILE A 54 13.73 2.07 -11.96
C ILE A 54 14.62 0.82 -11.91
N VAL A 55 15.61 0.87 -11.02
CA VAL A 55 16.54 -0.21 -10.70
C VAL A 55 16.40 -0.50 -9.21
N GLU A 56 16.45 -1.77 -8.81
CA GLU A 56 16.20 -2.21 -7.43
C GLU A 56 16.92 -1.36 -6.39
N ASN A 57 18.24 -1.19 -6.53
CA ASN A 57 19.07 -0.40 -5.61
C ASN A 57 18.59 1.06 -5.48
N ASN A 58 18.19 1.67 -6.60
CA ASN A 58 17.72 3.05 -6.62
C ASN A 58 16.36 3.19 -5.93
N ILE A 59 15.46 2.23 -6.17
CA ILE A 59 14.13 2.20 -5.53
C ILE A 59 14.26 1.95 -4.04
N VAL A 60 15.12 1.02 -3.62
CA VAL A 60 15.39 0.77 -2.19
C VAL A 60 15.93 2.04 -1.52
N ASN A 61 16.84 2.76 -2.17
CA ASN A 61 17.36 4.01 -1.62
C ASN A 61 16.30 5.12 -1.56
N LEU A 62 15.42 5.22 -2.56
CA LEU A 62 14.28 6.12 -2.55
C LEU A 62 13.32 5.80 -1.39
N LEU A 63 13.06 4.52 -1.12
CA LEU A 63 12.20 4.05 -0.04
C LEU A 63 12.78 4.27 1.36
N LYS A 64 14.11 4.22 1.53
CA LYS A 64 14.75 4.49 2.83
C LYS A 64 14.49 5.90 3.35
N ASN A 65 14.33 6.85 2.45
CA ASN A 65 14.11 8.26 2.78
C ASN A 65 12.61 8.64 2.80
N LEU A 66 11.71 7.67 2.61
CA LEU A 66 10.28 7.91 2.60
C LEU A 66 9.68 7.72 4.00
N ASP A 67 9.51 8.83 4.71
CA ASP A 67 8.68 8.89 5.92
C ASP A 67 7.19 8.89 5.53
N CYS A 68 6.61 7.70 5.42
CA CYS A 68 5.22 7.53 5.02
C CYS A 68 4.25 7.58 6.22
N TRP A 69 3.85 8.78 6.66
CA TRP A 69 2.63 8.98 7.45
C TRP A 69 1.53 9.60 6.56
N LEU A 70 0.69 8.76 5.96
CA LEU A 70 -0.37 9.24 5.08
C LEU A 70 -1.73 9.28 5.81
N ILE A 71 -2.01 10.41 6.46
CA ILE A 71 -3.34 10.70 7.02
C ILE A 71 -3.86 12.01 6.44
N LYS A 72 -4.72 11.92 5.41
CA LYS A 72 -5.85 12.86 5.21
C LYS A 72 -6.90 12.35 4.22
N LYS A 73 -8.16 12.38 4.70
CA LYS A 73 -9.51 12.41 4.08
C LYS A 73 -9.75 12.14 2.57
N LYS A 74 -8.94 11.36 1.84
CA LYS A 74 -9.34 10.70 0.57
C LYS A 74 -8.35 9.65 0.05
N LEU A 75 -7.15 9.59 0.62
CA LEU A 75 -6.17 8.56 0.28
C LEU A 75 -5.70 7.90 1.59
N LEU A 76 -6.29 6.75 1.92
CA LEU A 76 -5.80 5.90 2.99
C LEU A 76 -4.63 5.10 2.43
N ILE A 77 -3.40 5.43 2.85
CA ILE A 77 -2.22 4.58 2.66
C ILE A 77 -1.67 4.33 4.06
N ILE A 78 -2.07 3.22 4.65
CA ILE A 78 -1.50 2.74 5.92
C ILE A 78 -0.30 1.87 5.56
N PHE A 79 0.90 2.36 5.87
CA PHE A 79 2.07 1.50 6.00
C PHE A 79 2.27 1.21 7.49
N ILE A 80 2.09 -0.05 7.89
CA ILE A 80 2.65 -0.53 9.14
C ILE A 80 4.05 -1.03 8.78
N ILE A 81 5.04 -0.15 8.85
CA ILE A 81 6.42 -0.61 8.95
C ILE A 81 6.61 -0.94 10.42
N TYR A 82 6.59 -2.24 10.75
CA TYR A 82 7.08 -2.71 12.04
C TYR A 82 8.57 -2.33 12.08
N LYS A 83 8.86 -1.22 12.75
CA LYS A 83 10.21 -0.88 13.19
C LYS A 83 10.56 -1.91 14.26
N THR A 84 11.46 -2.84 13.94
CA THR A 84 12.19 -3.60 14.96
C THR A 84 13.07 -2.65 15.76
#